data_AF-A0A0Q4IHW0-F1
#
_entry.id   AF-A0A0Q4IHW0-F1
#
_cell.length_a   1.000
_cell.length_b   1.000
_cell.length_c   1.000
_cell.angle_alpha   90.00
_cell.angle_beta   90.00
_cell.angle_gamma   90.00
#
_symmetry.space_group_name_H-M   'P 1'
#
loop_
_entity.id
_entity.type
_entity.pdbx_description
1 polymer ?
#
loop_
_entity_poly.entity_id
_entity_poly.type
_entity_poly.pdbx_seq_one_letter_code
_entity_poly.pdbx_strand_id
1 'polypeptide(L)'
;MTETHSDPAATLVDLAGRIMLTHGLDCRHAMRLLAIDRSEAEDLIQLGRLWSPLGIVRHERLRLFVNILMRLEWRLEHDSRAIRDALDRPLDALGGSTPADLLGERLEDLRKLRSAIATVDAPTVKWWRVGH
;
A
#
# COMPACT_ATOMS: atom_id res chain seq x y z
N MET A 1 -22.82 11.38 -25.84
CA MET A 1 -21.88 11.72 -24.75
C MET A 1 -22.03 10.65 -23.69
N THR A 2 -21.25 9.59 -23.81
CA THR A 2 -21.24 8.49 -22.84
C THR A 2 -20.49 8.97 -21.61
N GLU A 3 -21.21 9.15 -20.51
CA GLU A 3 -20.61 9.35 -19.19
C GLU A 3 -19.67 8.17 -18.93
N THR A 4 -18.37 8.44 -18.91
CA THR A 4 -17.36 7.50 -18.48
C THR A 4 -17.65 7.17 -17.02
N HIS A 5 -18.43 6.12 -16.77
CA HIS A 5 -18.52 5.52 -15.44
C HIS A 5 -17.10 5.06 -15.14
N SER A 6 -16.38 5.86 -14.34
CA SER A 6 -15.04 5.55 -13.87
C SER A 6 -15.13 4.21 -13.15
N ASP A 7 -14.54 3.16 -13.73
CA ASP A 7 -14.49 1.84 -13.10
C ASP A 7 -13.82 2.01 -11.71
N PRO A 8 -14.55 1.74 -10.61
CA PRO A 8 -13.99 1.87 -9.27
C PRO A 8 -12.73 1.01 -9.08
N ALA A 9 -12.66 -0.14 -9.76
CA ALA A 9 -11.49 -1.00 -9.73
C ALA A 9 -10.30 -0.35 -10.43
N ALA A 10 -10.49 0.22 -11.63
CA ALA A 10 -9.43 0.94 -12.34
C ALA A 10 -8.91 2.14 -11.54
N THR A 11 -9.79 2.84 -10.84
CA THR A 11 -9.43 3.96 -9.95
C THR A 11 -8.54 3.50 -8.79
N LEU A 12 -8.85 2.35 -8.19
CA LEU A 12 -8.04 1.76 -7.12
C LEU A 12 -6.67 1.29 -7.62
N VAL A 13 -6.60 0.75 -8.84
CA VAL A 13 -5.32 0.32 -9.44
C VAL A 13 -4.43 1.53 -9.70
N ASP A 14 -4.97 2.58 -10.33
CA ASP A 14 -4.25 3.83 -10.59
C ASP A 14 -3.73 4.44 -9.28
N LEU A 15 -4.59 4.53 -8.25
CA LEU A 15 -4.22 5.08 -6.96
C LEU A 15 -3.12 4.25 -6.27
N ALA A 16 -3.25 2.92 -6.25
CA ALA A 16 -2.23 2.05 -5.69
C ALA A 16 -0.88 2.24 -6.40
N GLY A 17 -0.89 2.22 -7.75
CA GLY A 17 0.30 2.44 -8.56
C GLY A 17 0.98 3.77 -8.25
N ARG A 18 0.20 4.86 -8.21
CA ARG A 18 0.71 6.20 -7.91
C ARG A 18 1.32 6.33 -6.52
N ILE A 19 0.70 5.77 -5.48
CA ILE A 19 1.26 5.82 -4.12
C ILE A 19 2.54 4.99 -4.06
N MET A 20 2.54 3.79 -4.65
CA MET A 20 3.73 2.94 -4.73
C MET A 20 4.88 3.63 -5.46
N LEU A 21 4.60 4.29 -6.58
CA LEU A 21 5.58 5.03 -7.35
C LEU A 21 6.13 6.23 -6.57
N THR A 22 5.24 7.00 -5.93
CA THR A 22 5.59 8.22 -5.16
C THR A 22 6.57 7.92 -4.03
N HIS A 23 6.36 6.81 -3.31
CA HIS A 23 7.22 6.43 -2.18
C HIS A 23 8.33 5.45 -2.55
N GLY A 24 8.44 5.07 -3.83
CA GLY A 24 9.42 4.09 -4.30
C GLY A 24 9.29 2.74 -3.59
N LEU A 25 8.05 2.24 -3.45
CA LEU A 25 7.77 0.94 -2.85
C LEU A 25 8.16 -0.20 -3.81
N ASP A 26 8.72 -1.28 -3.28
CA ASP A 26 9.13 -2.43 -4.07
C ASP A 26 7.92 -3.12 -4.75
N CYS A 27 8.06 -3.45 -6.03
CA CYS A 27 7.11 -4.25 -6.80
C CYS A 27 6.72 -5.57 -6.13
N ARG A 28 7.61 -6.14 -5.29
CA ARG A 28 7.34 -7.33 -4.48
C ARG A 28 6.09 -7.19 -3.60
N HIS A 29 5.76 -5.98 -3.15
CA HIS A 29 4.53 -5.75 -2.39
C HIS A 29 3.28 -6.01 -3.24
N ALA A 30 3.25 -5.50 -4.47
CA ALA A 30 2.14 -5.72 -5.40
C ALA A 30 2.07 -7.19 -5.85
N MET A 31 3.23 -7.82 -6.12
CA MET A 31 3.31 -9.23 -6.46
C MET A 31 2.69 -10.11 -5.37
N ARG A 32 3.09 -9.91 -4.10
CA ARG A 32 2.54 -10.64 -2.95
C ARG A 32 1.07 -10.35 -2.77
N LEU A 33 0.67 -9.07 -2.84
CA LEU A 33 -0.71 -8.65 -2.62
C LEU A 33 -1.69 -9.25 -3.62
N LEU A 34 -1.36 -9.24 -4.91
CA LEU A 34 -2.29 -9.58 -5.98
C LEU A 34 -2.04 -10.97 -6.57
N ALA A 35 -0.97 -11.65 -6.15
CA ALA A 35 -0.49 -12.88 -6.75
C ALA A 35 -0.34 -12.71 -8.27
N ILE A 36 0.42 -11.69 -8.65
CA ILE A 36 0.77 -11.33 -10.03
C ILE A 36 2.28 -11.46 -10.24
N ASP A 37 2.71 -11.56 -11.48
CA ASP A 37 4.12 -11.60 -11.81
C ASP A 37 4.78 -10.22 -11.68
N ARG A 38 6.11 -10.20 -11.88
CA ARG A 38 6.91 -8.98 -11.76
C ARG A 38 6.59 -7.96 -12.85
N SER A 39 6.35 -8.39 -14.09
CA SER A 39 6.06 -7.47 -15.19
C SER A 39 4.76 -6.74 -14.92
N GLU A 40 3.71 -7.49 -14.56
CA GLU A 40 2.41 -6.90 -14.26
C GLU A 40 2.46 -6.00 -13.02
N ALA A 41 3.28 -6.34 -12.02
CA ALA A 41 3.51 -5.46 -10.86
C ALA A 41 4.25 -4.16 -11.24
N GLU A 42 5.22 -4.24 -12.15
CA GLU A 42 5.92 -3.06 -12.68
C GLU A 42 4.96 -2.18 -13.48
N ASP A 43 4.09 -2.75 -14.31
CA ASP A 43 3.07 -2.01 -15.06
C ASP A 43 1.99 -1.40 -14.16
N LEU A 44 1.61 -2.07 -13.07
CA LEU A 44 0.74 -1.47 -12.05
C LEU A 44 1.37 -0.19 -11.50
N ILE A 45 2.66 -0.21 -11.17
CA ILE A 45 3.34 0.91 -10.54
C ILE A 45 3.60 2.04 -11.54
N GLN A 46 4.06 1.72 -12.74
CA GLN A 46 4.47 2.71 -13.74
C GLN A 46 3.28 3.26 -14.54
N LEU A 47 2.29 2.43 -14.84
CA LEU A 47 1.20 2.75 -15.76
C LEU A 47 -0.16 2.85 -15.08
N GLY A 48 -0.29 2.43 -13.81
CA GLY A 48 -1.56 2.41 -13.08
C GLY A 48 -2.55 1.40 -13.64
N ARG A 49 -2.07 0.26 -14.18
CA ARG A 49 -2.88 -0.72 -14.91
C ARG A 49 -2.52 -2.15 -14.57
N LEU A 50 -3.50 -3.05 -14.64
CA LEU A 50 -3.31 -4.49 -14.60
C LEU A 50 -3.80 -5.08 -15.92
N TRP A 51 -3.17 -6.15 -16.39
CA TRP A 51 -3.61 -6.89 -17.58
C TRP A 51 -4.53 -8.04 -17.21
N SER A 52 -4.30 -8.62 -16.04
CA SER A 52 -5.14 -9.67 -15.50
C SER A 52 -6.43 -9.08 -14.90
N PRO A 53 -7.56 -9.77 -15.07
CA PRO A 53 -8.83 -9.31 -14.52
C PRO A 53 -8.80 -9.30 -12.98
N LEU A 54 -9.35 -8.24 -12.40
CA LEU A 54 -9.57 -8.10 -10.97
C LEU A 54 -10.84 -8.87 -10.57
N GLY A 55 -10.67 -10.12 -10.13
CA GLY A 55 -11.73 -10.85 -9.44
C GLY A 55 -12.07 -10.22 -8.08
N ILE A 56 -13.22 -10.60 -7.51
CA ILE A 56 -13.76 -10.04 -6.24
C ILE A 56 -12.71 -10.03 -5.11
N VAL A 57 -11.97 -11.14 -4.96
CA VAL A 57 -10.95 -11.28 -3.91
C VAL A 57 -9.79 -10.30 -4.11
N ARG A 58 -9.24 -10.23 -5.33
CA ARG A 58 -8.12 -9.30 -5.64
C ARG A 58 -8.55 -7.84 -5.50
N HIS A 59 -9.79 -7.53 -5.88
CA HIS A 59 -10.36 -6.19 -5.71
C HIS A 59 -10.45 -5.79 -4.22
N GLU A 60 -10.93 -6.67 -3.35
CA GLU A 60 -10.98 -6.40 -1.91
C GLU A 60 -9.58 -6.28 -1.29
N ARG A 61 -8.61 -7.09 -1.72
CA ARG A 61 -7.21 -6.96 -1.30
C ARG A 61 -6.63 -5.60 -1.69
N LEU A 62 -6.87 -5.18 -2.93
CA LEU A 62 -6.43 -3.87 -3.43
C LEU A 62 -7.06 -2.73 -2.63
N ARG A 63 -8.37 -2.80 -2.35
CA ARG A 63 -9.08 -1.81 -1.52
C ARG A 63 -8.48 -1.70 -0.12
N LEU A 64 -8.17 -2.82 0.52
CA LEU A 64 -7.53 -2.83 1.84
C LEU A 64 -6.12 -2.26 1.78
N PHE A 65 -5.35 -2.62 0.76
CA PHE A 65 -3.99 -2.13 0.56
C PHE A 65 -3.94 -0.62 0.35
N VAL A 66 -4.78 -0.08 -0.53
CA VAL A 66 -4.91 1.38 -0.71
C VAL A 66 -5.27 2.06 0.60
N ASN A 67 -6.18 1.48 1.40
CA ASN A 67 -6.52 2.03 2.72
C ASN A 67 -5.34 2.02 3.69
N ILE A 68 -4.52 0.97 3.69
CA ILE A 68 -3.29 0.87 4.48
C ILE A 68 -2.30 1.95 4.05
N LEU A 69 -2.05 2.09 2.74
CA LEU A 69 -1.12 3.06 2.19
C LEU A 69 -1.52 4.49 2.54
N MET A 70 -2.79 4.88 2.30
CA MET A 70 -3.27 6.23 2.64
C MET A 70 -3.15 6.54 4.14
N ARG A 71 -3.34 5.54 5.01
CA ARG A 71 -3.17 5.73 6.46
C ARG A 71 -1.71 5.90 6.84
N LEU A 72 -0.80 5.15 6.21
CA LEU A 72 0.64 5.33 6.39
C LEU A 72 1.08 6.71 5.92
N GLU A 73 0.65 7.13 4.73
CA GLU A 73 0.90 8.47 4.20
C GLU A 73 0.50 9.56 5.18
N TRP A 74 -0.73 9.50 5.69
CA TRP A 74 -1.23 10.49 6.63
C TRP A 74 -0.45 10.48 7.95
N ARG A 75 -0.17 9.29 8.48
CA ARG A 75 0.45 9.12 9.81
C ARG A 75 1.94 9.42 9.83
N LEU A 76 2.61 9.22 8.70
CA LEU A 76 4.04 9.45 8.51
C LEU A 76 4.31 10.74 7.73
N GLU A 77 3.31 11.62 7.61
CA GLU A 77 3.40 12.92 6.95
C GLU A 77 3.97 12.85 5.52
N HIS A 78 3.62 11.81 4.76
CA HIS A 78 4.11 11.50 3.42
C HIS A 78 5.64 11.31 3.32
N ASP A 79 6.34 11.06 4.43
CA ASP A 79 7.76 10.72 4.43
C ASP A 79 7.98 9.35 3.77
N SER A 80 8.51 9.37 2.55
CA SER A 80 8.73 8.16 1.75
C SER A 80 9.72 7.19 2.38
N ARG A 81 10.71 7.67 3.15
CA ARG A 81 11.64 6.80 3.86
C ARG A 81 10.92 6.13 5.03
N ALA A 82 10.20 6.90 5.83
CA ALA A 82 9.44 6.36 6.95
C ALA A 82 8.38 5.35 6.50
N ILE A 83 7.70 5.59 5.37
CA ILE A 83 6.68 4.69 4.82
C ILE A 83 7.31 3.37 4.37
N ARG A 84 8.47 3.41 3.67
CA ARG A 84 9.21 2.20 3.30
C ARG A 84 9.66 1.43 4.54
N ASP A 85 10.30 2.11 5.48
CA ASP A 85 10.78 1.50 6.72
C ASP A 85 9.62 0.89 7.53
N ALA A 86 8.45 1.53 7.55
CA ALA A 86 7.26 1.04 8.25
C ALA A 86 6.71 -0.26 7.67
N LEU A 87 6.84 -0.49 6.35
CA LEU A 87 6.39 -1.73 5.72
C LEU A 87 7.28 -2.94 6.05
N ASP A 88 8.57 -2.68 6.28
CA ASP A 88 9.58 -3.70 6.57
C ASP A 88 9.88 -3.86 8.07
N ARG A 89 9.32 -3.01 8.93
CA ARG A 89 9.53 -3.07 10.38
C ARG A 89 8.50 -3.97 11.07
N PRO A 90 8.94 -4.90 11.94
CA PRO A 90 8.05 -5.67 12.80
C PRO A 90 7.13 -4.79 13.64
N LEU A 91 5.85 -5.16 13.75
CA LEU A 91 4.90 -4.50 14.63
C LEU A 91 4.42 -5.46 15.73
N ASP A 92 4.45 -5.02 16.98
CA ASP A 92 3.97 -5.82 18.12
C ASP A 92 2.49 -6.18 17.97
N ALA A 93 1.68 -5.26 17.43
CA ALA A 93 0.26 -5.50 17.12
C ALA A 93 0.04 -6.63 16.10
N LEU A 94 1.08 -6.98 15.33
CA LEU A 94 1.08 -8.08 14.37
C LEU A 94 1.77 -9.33 14.92
N GLY A 95 2.15 -9.35 16.21
CA GLY A 95 2.92 -10.46 16.80
C GLY A 95 4.36 -10.52 16.30
N GLY A 96 4.96 -9.37 15.98
CA GLY A 96 6.34 -9.28 15.48
C GLY A 96 6.49 -9.57 13.99
N SER A 97 5.40 -9.75 13.24
CA SER A 97 5.43 -9.81 11.78
C SER A 97 5.53 -8.40 11.17
N THR A 98 6.13 -8.31 9.98
CA THR A 98 6.15 -7.05 9.22
C THR A 98 4.85 -6.87 8.43
N PRO A 99 4.42 -5.64 8.13
CA PRO A 99 3.33 -5.40 7.19
C PRO A 99 3.54 -6.08 5.82
N ALA A 100 4.76 -6.07 5.29
CA ALA A 100 5.10 -6.65 3.99
C ALA A 100 4.90 -8.18 3.94
N ASP A 101 5.06 -8.87 5.07
CA ASP A 101 4.81 -10.31 5.16
C ASP A 101 3.32 -10.63 5.05
N LEU A 102 2.46 -9.80 5.67
CA LEU A 102 1.01 -10.02 5.66
C LEU A 102 0.33 -9.69 4.33
N LEU A 103 1.03 -9.02 3.39
CA LEU A 103 0.46 -8.69 2.08
C LEU A 103 0.14 -9.93 1.24
N GLY A 104 0.88 -11.03 1.42
CA GLY A 104 0.68 -12.30 0.69
C GLY A 104 -0.27 -13.29 1.38
N GLU A 105 -0.66 -13.00 2.62
CA GLU A 105 -1.40 -13.93 3.48
C GLU A 105 -2.91 -13.88 3.23
N ARG A 106 -3.71 -14.39 4.17
CA ARG A 106 -5.17 -14.42 4.04
C ARG A 106 -5.76 -13.03 4.15
N LEU A 107 -7.00 -12.87 3.69
CA LEU A 107 -7.67 -11.58 3.69
C LEU A 107 -7.89 -11.03 5.11
N GLU A 108 -8.07 -11.92 6.08
CA GLU A 108 -8.18 -11.62 7.50
C GLU A 108 -6.90 -10.98 8.04
N ASP A 109 -5.75 -11.43 7.56
CA ASP A 109 -4.44 -10.91 7.97
C ASP A 109 -4.22 -9.49 7.42
N LEU A 110 -4.69 -9.21 6.18
CA LEU A 110 -4.75 -7.84 5.64
C LEU A 110 -5.70 -6.93 6.42
N ARG A 111 -6.83 -7.45 6.90
CA ARG A 111 -7.76 -6.67 7.75
C ARG A 111 -7.14 -6.37 9.12
N LYS A 112 -6.41 -7.34 9.70
CA LYS A 112 -5.64 -7.15 10.93
C LYS A 112 -4.57 -6.08 10.72
N LEU A 113 -3.84 -6.14 9.61
CA LEU A 113 -2.86 -5.13 9.23
C LEU A 113 -3.50 -3.74 9.15
N ARG A 114 -4.61 -3.58 8.42
CA ARG A 114 -5.34 -2.30 8.33
C ARG A 114 -5.66 -1.68 9.70
N SER A 115 -6.02 -2.52 10.67
CA SER A 115 -6.29 -2.08 12.04
C SER A 115 -5.00 -1.73 12.80
N ALA A 116 -3.94 -2.52 12.62
CA ALA A 116 -2.64 -2.31 13.27
C ALA A 116 -1.88 -1.07 12.78
N ILE A 117 -2.11 -0.59 11.56
CA ILE A 117 -1.45 0.63 11.04
C ILE A 117 -1.69 1.86 11.94
N ALA A 118 -2.80 1.88 12.68
CA ALA A 118 -3.06 2.94 13.66
C ALA A 118 -2.04 2.98 14.82
N THR A 119 -1.28 1.89 15.06
CA THR A 119 -0.28 1.79 16.11
C THR A 119 1.15 2.10 15.63
N VAL A 120 1.36 2.36 14.33
CA VAL A 120 2.67 2.79 13.83
C VAL A 120 3.02 4.12 14.48
N ASP A 121 4.20 4.29 15.06
CA ASP A 121 4.53 5.56 15.71
C ASP A 121 4.61 6.69 14.68
N ALA A 122 3.83 7.76 14.90
CA ALA A 122 3.98 8.97 14.12
C ALA A 122 5.31 9.65 14.50
N PRO A 123 6.03 10.25 13.54
CA PRO A 123 7.26 10.97 13.86
C PRO A 123 6.97 12.07 14.89
N THR A 124 7.58 11.95 16.07
CA THR A 124 7.40 12.91 17.18
C THR A 124 8.19 14.20 16.99
N VAL A 125 9.05 14.28 15.97
CA VAL A 125 9.95 15.41 15.77
C VAL A 125 9.98 15.87 14.31
N LYS A 126 9.43 17.05 14.05
CA LYS A 126 9.69 17.85 12.84
C LYS A 126 11.05 18.55 12.98
N TRP A 127 12.07 18.09 12.26
CA TRP A 127 13.41 18.71 12.26
C TRP A 127 13.51 20.01 11.44
N TRP A 128 12.41 20.61 10.99
CA TRP A 128 12.42 21.92 10.29
C TRP A 128 12.46 23.14 11.22
N ARG A 129 12.78 22.98 12.51
CA ARG A 129 12.90 24.09 13.48
C ARG A 129 14.15 24.00 14.37
N VAL A 130 15.28 23.50 13.87
CA VAL A 130 16.57 23.84 14.49
C VAL A 130 17.67 23.88 13.42
N GLY A 131 18.16 25.08 13.13
CA GLY A 131 19.26 25.41 12.23
C GLY A 131 19.22 26.93 12.06
N HIS A 132 19.77 27.71 13.01
CA HIS A 132 21.20 28.06 13.14
C HIS A 132 21.76 28.67 11.86
#